data_AF-A0A833VT24-F1
#
_entry.id   AF-A0A833VT24-F1
#
_cell.length_a   1.000
_cell.length_b   1.000
_cell.length_c   1.000
_cell.angle_alpha   90.00
_cell.angle_beta   90.00
_cell.angle_gamma   90.00
#
_symmetry.space_group_name_H-M   'P 1'
#
loop_
_entity.id
_entity.type
_entity.pdbx_description
1 polymer ?
#
loop_
_entity_poly.entity_id
_entity_poly.type
_entity_poly.pdbx_seq_one_letter_code
_entity_poly.pdbx_strand_id
1 'polypeptide(L)'
;MNPPGSLGVLEEKEEEHLATPILGPSIHSDNPQERIQARRLRIAARLEARRREALGEYLDGKKESEEDQSKSYKQKEESRLKLAKLLLCGTELVTNIQVATDTREIHRQVEEEEIKRQRLEKLENEVKTSQDKFDEITIKWEEGKQRRIPQELWEMLNAQQVH
;
A
#
# COMPACT_ATOMS: atom_id res chain seq x y z
N MET A 1 64.31 76.33 -67.72
CA MET A 1 65.01 76.93 -66.56
C MET A 1 65.11 75.86 -65.49
N ASN A 2 66.32 75.51 -65.06
CA ASN A 2 66.65 74.68 -63.89
C ASN A 2 67.81 75.41 -63.18
N PRO A 3 68.20 75.11 -61.93
CA PRO A 3 67.49 74.52 -60.76
C PRO A 3 67.91 75.35 -59.48
N PRO A 4 68.31 74.85 -58.28
CA PRO A 4 68.09 73.60 -57.52
C PRO A 4 67.84 73.82 -55.99
N GLY A 5 67.66 72.72 -55.24
CA GLY A 5 67.87 72.71 -53.78
C GLY A 5 67.72 71.33 -53.15
N SER A 6 68.82 70.56 -53.12
CA SER A 6 68.95 69.22 -52.54
C SER A 6 69.77 69.27 -51.24
N LEU A 7 69.31 68.60 -50.18
CA LEU A 7 70.03 68.13 -48.98
C LEU A 7 69.15 66.98 -48.42
N GLY A 8 69.53 65.69 -48.35
CA GLY A 8 70.66 65.05 -47.63
C GLY A 8 70.46 65.18 -46.11
N VAL A 9 70.45 64.19 -45.20
CA VAL A 9 70.80 62.74 -45.10
C VAL A 9 70.57 62.36 -43.59
N LEU A 10 70.36 61.06 -43.24
CA LEU A 10 70.45 60.40 -41.88
C LEU A 10 69.36 60.77 -40.82
N GLU A 11 68.84 59.93 -39.90
CA GLU A 11 69.15 58.59 -39.34
C GLU A 11 67.96 58.09 -38.48
N GLU A 12 67.68 56.78 -38.53
CA GLU A 12 67.28 55.81 -37.47
C GLU A 12 66.13 56.00 -36.43
N LYS A 13 65.53 54.81 -36.15
CA LYS A 13 64.82 54.27 -34.95
C LYS A 13 63.30 54.43 -34.88
N GLU A 14 62.57 53.32 -35.09
CA GLU A 14 61.97 52.43 -34.04
C GLU A 14 60.79 53.17 -33.35
N GLU A 15 59.54 52.70 -33.34
CA GLU A 15 59.05 51.43 -32.80
C GLU A 15 57.61 51.17 -33.31
N GLU A 16 57.37 50.01 -33.93
CA GLU A 16 56.01 49.47 -34.12
C GLU A 16 55.61 48.66 -32.88
N HIS A 17 54.80 49.25 -32.00
CA HIS A 17 54.15 48.51 -30.90
C HIS A 17 52.83 47.90 -31.39
N LEU A 18 52.91 46.68 -31.92
CA LEU A 18 51.72 45.85 -32.18
C LEU A 18 51.29 45.13 -30.89
N ALA A 19 50.03 45.33 -30.54
CA ALA A 19 49.35 44.65 -29.45
C ALA A 19 49.30 43.13 -29.69
N THR A 20 49.93 42.34 -28.81
CA THR A 20 49.68 40.89 -28.71
C THR A 20 48.76 40.58 -27.52
N PRO A 21 47.69 39.80 -27.71
CA PRO A 21 46.86 39.30 -26.62
C PRO A 21 47.72 38.42 -25.70
N ILE A 22 47.40 38.40 -24.40
CA ILE A 22 48.12 37.65 -23.36
C ILE A 22 48.05 36.15 -23.70
N LEU A 23 48.97 35.69 -24.54
CA LEU A 23 49.15 34.30 -24.91
C LEU A 23 49.97 33.68 -23.78
N GLY A 24 49.34 32.77 -23.02
CA GLY A 24 50.05 32.05 -21.96
C GLY A 24 51.33 31.38 -22.50
N PRO A 25 52.34 31.12 -21.65
CA PRO A 25 53.63 30.58 -22.09
C PRO A 25 53.45 29.39 -23.04
N SER A 26 54.02 29.48 -24.25
CA SER A 26 53.85 28.49 -25.30
C SER A 26 55.01 27.50 -25.35
N ILE A 27 54.70 26.23 -25.62
CA ILE A 27 55.71 25.15 -25.74
C ILE A 27 56.44 25.23 -27.08
N HIS A 28 55.87 25.94 -28.05
CA HIS A 28 56.43 26.15 -29.38
C HIS A 28 57.11 27.53 -29.52
N SER A 29 57.28 28.26 -28.41
CA SER A 29 58.04 29.52 -28.39
C SER A 29 59.53 29.25 -28.63
N ASP A 30 60.20 30.11 -29.40
CA ASP A 30 61.64 30.04 -29.63
C ASP A 30 62.44 30.40 -28.35
N ASN A 31 61.81 31.13 -27.42
CA ASN A 31 62.36 31.46 -26.11
C ASN A 31 62.40 30.22 -25.17
N PRO A 32 63.58 29.76 -24.74
CA PRO A 32 63.70 28.60 -23.86
C PRO A 32 62.95 28.75 -22.52
N GLN A 33 62.88 29.95 -21.97
CA GLN A 33 62.26 30.23 -20.68
C GLN A 33 60.74 30.05 -20.74
N GLU A 34 60.09 30.48 -21.82
CA GLU A 34 58.65 30.30 -22.01
C GLU A 34 58.27 28.83 -22.17
N ARG A 35 59.07 28.06 -22.91
CA ARG A 35 58.85 26.60 -23.03
C ARG A 35 58.92 25.90 -21.68
N ILE A 36 59.87 26.30 -20.82
CA ILE A 36 60.01 25.76 -19.47
C ILE A 36 58.78 26.10 -18.62
N GLN A 37 58.33 27.35 -18.65
CA GLN A 37 57.13 27.78 -17.90
C GLN A 37 55.87 27.06 -18.38
N ALA A 38 55.67 26.95 -19.70
CA ALA A 38 54.55 26.23 -20.31
C ALA A 38 54.50 24.75 -19.86
N ARG A 39 55.67 24.09 -19.85
CA ARG A 39 55.80 22.71 -19.37
C ARG A 39 55.49 22.61 -17.88
N ARG A 40 56.00 23.53 -17.05
CA ARG A 40 55.70 23.57 -15.60
C ARG A 40 54.21 23.70 -15.33
N LEU A 41 53.52 24.61 -16.02
CA LEU A 41 52.08 24.80 -15.89
C LEU A 41 51.30 23.56 -16.32
N ARG A 42 51.68 22.92 -17.42
CA ARG A 42 51.05 21.66 -17.86
C ARG A 42 51.26 20.53 -16.85
N ILE A 43 52.45 20.41 -16.28
CA ILE A 43 52.75 19.41 -15.24
C ILE A 43 51.93 19.70 -13.99
N ALA A 44 51.89 20.95 -13.54
CA ALA A 44 51.10 21.36 -12.39
C ALA A 44 49.60 21.06 -12.60
N ALA A 45 49.05 21.39 -13.77
CA ALA A 45 47.66 21.08 -14.12
C ALA A 45 47.38 19.57 -14.12
N ARG A 46 48.31 18.75 -14.63
CA ARG A 46 48.18 17.28 -14.59
C ARG A 46 48.25 16.72 -13.17
N LEU A 47 49.15 17.23 -12.33
CA LEU A 47 49.27 16.81 -10.94
C LEU A 47 48.03 17.21 -10.13
N GLU A 48 47.51 18.42 -10.36
CA GLU A 48 46.30 18.91 -9.71
C GLU A 48 45.07 18.11 -10.15
N ALA A 49 44.95 17.76 -11.43
CA ALA A 49 43.89 16.88 -11.92
C ALA A 49 43.96 15.50 -11.25
N ARG A 50 45.15 14.89 -11.16
CA ARG A 50 45.36 13.60 -10.47
C ARG A 50 45.06 13.72 -8.97
N ARG A 51 45.39 14.85 -8.34
CA ARG A 51 45.08 15.12 -6.93
C ARG A 51 43.58 15.21 -6.68
N ARG A 52 42.83 15.91 -7.54
CA ARG A 52 41.36 16.00 -7.46
C ARG A 52 40.69 14.64 -7.70
N GLU A 53 41.21 13.86 -8.63
CA GLU A 53 40.75 12.49 -8.89
C GLU A 53 40.97 11.60 -7.65
N ALA A 54 42.14 11.67 -7.01
CA ALA A 54 42.44 10.94 -5.79
C ALA A 54 41.61 11.38 -4.58
N LEU A 55 41.24 12.67 -4.50
CA LEU A 55 40.33 13.19 -3.48
C LEU A 55 38.84 12.95 -3.76
N GLY A 56 38.49 12.42 -4.95
CA GLY A 56 37.10 12.16 -5.32
C GLY A 56 36.25 13.43 -5.52
N GLU A 57 36.88 14.59 -5.67
CA GLU A 57 36.23 15.89 -5.93
C GLU A 57 35.80 16.00 -7.40
N TYR A 58 34.79 15.22 -7.78
CA TYR A 58 34.00 15.46 -8.99
C TYR A 58 32.95 16.52 -8.69
N LEU A 59 33.26 17.79 -8.97
CA LEU A 59 32.40 18.92 -8.63
C LEU A 59 31.28 19.23 -9.65
N ASP A 60 31.09 18.45 -10.73
CA ASP A 60 30.18 18.87 -11.81
C ASP A 60 29.34 17.75 -12.45
N GLY A 61 28.70 16.91 -11.62
CA GLY A 61 27.77 15.88 -12.14
C GLY A 61 26.98 15.05 -11.12
N LYS A 62 27.22 15.21 -9.81
CA LYS A 62 26.54 14.40 -8.78
C LYS A 62 25.16 14.90 -8.35
N LYS A 63 24.80 16.17 -8.63
CA LYS A 63 23.53 16.74 -8.15
C LYS A 63 22.28 16.18 -8.84
N GLU A 64 22.34 15.89 -10.15
CA GLU A 64 21.21 15.28 -10.86
C GLU A 64 20.93 13.84 -10.40
N SER A 65 21.98 13.06 -10.09
CA SER A 65 21.82 11.67 -9.64
C SER A 65 21.16 11.54 -8.26
N GLU A 66 21.43 12.46 -7.33
CA GLU A 66 20.86 12.38 -5.97
C GLU A 66 19.38 12.79 -5.95
N GLU A 67 19.00 13.82 -6.72
CA GLU A 67 17.60 14.23 -6.84
C GLU A 67 16.75 13.18 -7.57
N ASP A 68 17.27 12.55 -8.62
CA ASP A 68 16.54 11.50 -9.33
C ASP A 68 16.41 10.21 -8.51
N GLN A 69 17.41 9.88 -7.67
CA GLN A 69 17.29 8.83 -6.66
C GLN A 69 16.17 9.16 -5.65
N SER A 70 16.07 10.41 -5.20
CA SER A 70 15.01 10.87 -4.28
C SER A 70 13.62 10.81 -4.91
N LYS A 71 13.46 11.20 -6.18
CA LYS A 71 12.19 11.08 -6.94
C LYS A 71 11.80 9.63 -7.16
N SER A 72 12.75 8.77 -7.56
CA SER A 72 12.54 7.33 -7.72
C SER A 72 12.12 6.66 -6.41
N TYR A 73 12.76 7.04 -5.30
CA TYR A 73 12.40 6.56 -3.96
C TYR A 73 10.96 6.95 -3.59
N LYS A 74 10.58 8.23 -3.77
CA LYS A 74 9.21 8.71 -3.53
C LYS A 74 8.19 7.93 -4.37
N GLN A 75 8.46 7.72 -5.65
CA GLN A 75 7.58 6.95 -6.53
C GLN A 75 7.42 5.49 -6.07
N LYS A 76 8.52 4.84 -5.69
CA LYS A 76 8.49 3.46 -5.15
C LYS A 76 7.65 3.39 -3.87
N GLU A 77 7.81 4.35 -2.97
CA GLU A 77 7.07 4.38 -1.72
C GLU A 77 5.57 4.66 -1.95
N GLU A 78 5.23 5.60 -2.83
CA GLU A 78 3.84 5.85 -3.24
C GLU A 78 3.21 4.61 -3.89
N SER A 79 3.95 3.91 -4.75
CA SER A 79 3.51 2.66 -5.37
C SER A 79 3.28 1.58 -4.30
N ARG A 80 4.21 1.43 -3.35
CA ARG A 80 4.11 0.50 -2.23
C ARG A 80 2.86 0.77 -1.39
N LEU A 81 2.59 2.03 -1.06
CA LEU A 81 1.40 2.43 -0.31
C LEU A 81 0.10 2.13 -1.08
N LYS A 82 0.07 2.42 -2.39
CA LYS A 82 -1.08 2.12 -3.26
C LYS A 82 -1.35 0.60 -3.32
N LEU A 83 -0.31 -0.22 -3.48
CA LEU A 83 -0.43 -1.67 -3.49
C LEU A 83 -0.89 -2.22 -2.14
N ALA A 84 -0.35 -1.71 -1.02
CA ALA A 84 -0.78 -2.10 0.31
C ALA A 84 -2.27 -1.76 0.55
N LYS A 85 -2.70 -0.57 0.13
CA LYS A 85 -4.12 -0.17 0.21
C LYS A 85 -4.99 -1.07 -0.64
N LEU A 86 -4.57 -1.38 -1.88
CA LEU A 86 -5.33 -2.26 -2.77
C LEU A 86 -5.48 -3.67 -2.19
N LEU A 87 -4.41 -4.22 -1.62
CA LEU A 87 -4.42 -5.52 -0.95
C LEU A 87 -5.38 -5.51 0.25
N LEU A 88 -5.30 -4.47 1.08
CA LEU A 88 -6.19 -4.31 2.24
C LEU A 88 -7.65 -4.24 1.82
N CYS A 89 -8.01 -3.33 0.90
CA CYS A 89 -9.39 -3.17 0.44
C CYS A 89 -9.91 -4.43 -0.28
N GLY A 90 -9.07 -5.13 -1.04
CA GLY A 90 -9.44 -6.39 -1.68
C GLY A 90 -9.72 -7.50 -0.66
N THR A 91 -8.87 -7.61 0.37
CA THR A 91 -9.04 -8.58 1.45
C THR A 91 -10.31 -8.28 2.25
N GLU A 92 -10.53 -7.01 2.58
CA GLU A 92 -11.73 -6.54 3.28
C GLU A 92 -13.00 -6.85 2.47
N LEU A 93 -13.02 -6.60 1.16
CA LEU A 93 -14.18 -6.90 0.32
C LEU A 93 -14.55 -8.38 0.36
N VAL A 94 -13.57 -9.27 0.18
CA VAL A 94 -13.80 -10.73 0.21
C VAL A 94 -14.27 -11.17 1.60
N THR A 95 -13.63 -10.65 2.65
CA THR A 95 -13.97 -10.97 4.04
C THR A 95 -15.39 -10.48 4.38
N ASN A 96 -15.76 -9.27 3.98
CA ASN A 96 -17.09 -8.71 4.22
C ASN A 96 -18.18 -9.55 3.55
N ILE A 97 -17.94 -10.03 2.32
CA ILE A 97 -18.89 -10.91 1.62
C ILE A 97 -19.03 -12.25 2.37
N GLN A 98 -17.91 -12.83 2.79
CA GLN A 98 -17.90 -14.09 3.53
C GLN A 98 -18.64 -13.95 4.87
N VAL A 99 -18.26 -12.98 5.70
CA VAL A 99 -18.88 -12.71 7.00
C VAL A 99 -20.36 -12.40 6.86
N ALA A 100 -20.76 -11.60 5.88
CA ALA A 100 -22.18 -11.30 5.66
C ALA A 100 -22.97 -12.55 5.26
N THR A 101 -22.36 -13.47 4.50
CA THR A 101 -22.99 -14.73 4.11
C THR A 101 -23.11 -15.68 5.30
N ASP A 102 -22.03 -15.86 6.07
CA ASP A 102 -22.01 -16.72 7.25
C ASP A 102 -23.00 -16.20 8.30
N THR A 103 -23.06 -14.89 8.52
CA THR A 103 -24.02 -14.28 9.46
C THR A 103 -25.46 -14.53 9.04
N ARG A 104 -25.78 -14.37 7.75
CA ARG A 104 -27.14 -14.67 7.24
C ARG A 104 -27.49 -16.15 7.38
N GLU A 105 -26.54 -17.03 7.10
CA GLU A 105 -26.76 -18.47 7.19
C GLU A 105 -26.95 -18.92 8.63
N ILE A 106 -26.13 -18.44 9.56
CA ILE A 106 -26.30 -18.69 11.00
C ILE A 106 -27.67 -18.21 11.46
N HIS A 107 -28.10 -17.01 11.05
CA HIS A 107 -29.41 -16.50 11.41
C HIS A 107 -30.55 -17.39 10.89
N ARG A 108 -30.49 -17.79 9.61
CA ARG A 108 -31.45 -18.72 9.01
C ARG A 108 -31.49 -20.06 9.74
N GLN A 109 -30.33 -20.63 10.11
CA GLN A 109 -30.27 -21.87 10.87
C GLN A 109 -30.92 -21.74 12.24
N VAL A 110 -30.63 -20.66 12.96
CA VAL A 110 -31.23 -20.39 14.28
C VAL A 110 -32.75 -20.26 14.17
N GLU A 111 -33.27 -19.53 13.18
CA GLU A 111 -34.71 -19.41 12.96
C GLU A 111 -35.37 -20.76 12.65
N GLU A 112 -34.75 -21.57 11.80
CA GLU A 112 -35.26 -22.90 11.47
C GLU A 112 -35.23 -23.86 12.65
N GLU A 113 -34.17 -23.83 13.46
CA GLU A 113 -34.05 -24.62 14.68
C GLU A 113 -35.10 -24.20 15.71
N GLU A 114 -35.34 -22.89 15.87
CA GLU A 114 -36.37 -22.36 16.75
C GLU A 114 -37.77 -22.82 16.32
N ILE A 115 -38.10 -22.72 15.03
CA ILE A 115 -39.38 -23.18 14.48
C ILE A 115 -39.54 -24.69 14.70
N LYS A 116 -38.48 -25.48 14.47
CA LYS A 116 -38.50 -26.94 14.72
C LYS A 116 -38.71 -27.24 16.19
N ARG A 117 -38.01 -26.52 17.08
CA ARG A 117 -38.15 -26.66 18.54
C ARG A 117 -39.58 -26.41 18.99
N GLN A 118 -40.18 -25.30 18.55
CA GLN A 118 -41.57 -24.97 18.90
C GLN A 118 -42.56 -26.03 18.41
N ARG A 119 -42.36 -26.58 17.22
CA ARG A 119 -43.21 -27.66 16.69
C ARG A 119 -43.07 -28.94 17.51
N LEU A 120 -41.84 -29.31 17.90
CA LEU A 120 -41.59 -30.48 18.74
C LEU A 120 -42.21 -30.31 20.13
N GLU A 121 -41.99 -29.16 20.78
CA GLU A 121 -42.58 -28.84 22.08
C GLU A 121 -44.11 -28.92 22.04
N LYS A 122 -44.73 -28.38 20.98
CA LYS A 122 -46.19 -28.48 20.79
C LYS A 122 -46.63 -29.94 20.69
N LEU A 123 -45.93 -30.76 19.90
CA LEU A 123 -46.27 -32.17 19.73
C LEU A 123 -46.08 -32.96 21.04
N GLU A 124 -45.02 -32.70 21.79
CA GLU A 124 -44.79 -33.30 23.11
C GLU A 124 -45.89 -32.94 24.11
N ASN A 125 -46.32 -31.67 24.12
CA ASN A 125 -47.44 -31.22 24.94
C ASN A 125 -48.76 -31.88 24.52
N GLU A 126 -49.02 -32.04 23.22
CA GLU A 126 -50.20 -32.77 22.72
C GLU A 126 -50.17 -34.24 23.12
N VAL A 127 -49.02 -34.91 22.99
CA VAL A 127 -48.85 -36.30 23.42
C VAL A 127 -49.08 -36.42 24.93
N LYS A 128 -48.47 -35.55 25.73
CA LYS A 128 -48.65 -35.57 27.19
C LYS A 128 -50.11 -35.35 27.58
N THR A 129 -50.74 -34.30 27.07
CA THR A 129 -52.13 -33.98 27.40
C THR A 129 -53.12 -35.03 26.89
N SER A 130 -52.85 -35.66 25.75
CA SER A 130 -53.68 -36.76 25.24
C SER A 130 -53.50 -38.03 26.06
N GLN A 131 -52.27 -38.34 26.49
CA GLN A 131 -52.00 -39.45 27.40
C GLN A 131 -52.67 -39.24 28.77
N ASP A 132 -52.53 -38.06 29.37
CA ASP A 132 -53.17 -37.74 30.65
C ASP A 132 -54.70 -37.93 30.59
N LYS A 133 -55.32 -37.48 29.49
CA LYS A 133 -56.77 -37.69 29.24
C LYS A 133 -57.11 -39.16 29.02
N PHE A 134 -56.27 -39.89 28.30
CA PHE A 134 -56.48 -41.31 28.06
C PHE A 134 -56.41 -42.11 29.37
N ASP A 135 -55.46 -41.77 30.23
CA ASP A 135 -55.30 -42.39 31.55
C ASP A 135 -56.50 -42.05 32.45
N GLU A 136 -56.97 -40.79 32.46
CA GLU A 136 -58.18 -40.39 33.17
C GLU A 136 -59.42 -41.19 32.70
N ILE A 137 -59.60 -41.30 31.39
CA ILE A 137 -60.67 -42.11 30.80
C ILE A 137 -60.52 -43.57 31.25
N THR A 138 -59.33 -44.14 31.15
CA THR A 138 -59.05 -45.53 31.52
C THR A 138 -59.38 -45.80 32.99
N ILE A 139 -59.02 -44.89 33.89
CA ILE A 139 -59.35 -44.98 35.32
C ILE A 139 -60.88 -44.95 35.51
N LYS A 140 -61.60 -44.00 34.92
CA LYS A 140 -63.07 -43.92 35.03
C LYS A 140 -63.77 -45.15 34.45
N TRP A 141 -63.25 -45.72 33.36
CA TRP A 141 -63.76 -46.97 32.79
C TRP A 141 -63.58 -48.15 33.74
N GLU A 142 -62.42 -48.23 34.42
CA GLU A 142 -62.18 -49.28 35.40
C GLU A 142 -63.07 -49.11 36.64
N GLU A 143 -63.22 -47.88 37.15
CA GLU A 143 -64.17 -47.56 38.23
C GLU A 143 -65.59 -48.00 37.87
N GLY A 144 -66.05 -47.68 36.66
CA GLY A 144 -67.35 -48.11 36.16
C GLY A 144 -67.51 -49.63 36.11
N LYS A 145 -66.48 -50.38 35.70
CA LYS A 145 -66.51 -51.86 35.72
C LYS A 145 -66.64 -52.45 37.12
N GLN A 146 -66.10 -51.78 38.14
CA GLN A 146 -66.18 -52.25 39.53
C GLN A 146 -67.57 -52.04 40.13
N ARG A 147 -68.39 -51.13 39.59
CA ARG A 147 -69.77 -50.90 40.05
C ARG A 147 -70.67 -52.06 39.65
N ARG A 148 -71.12 -52.83 40.65
CA ARG A 148 -72.03 -53.98 40.44
C ARG A 148 -73.51 -53.61 40.54
N ILE A 149 -73.82 -52.45 41.12
CA ILE A 149 -75.19 -52.00 41.38
C ILE A 149 -75.61 -51.01 40.28
N PRO A 150 -76.73 -51.26 39.56
CA PRO A 150 -77.18 -50.40 38.46
C PRO A 150 -77.44 -48.94 38.84
N GLN A 151 -77.91 -48.67 40.06
CA GLN A 151 -78.17 -47.32 40.57
C GLN A 151 -76.87 -46.51 40.70
N GLU A 152 -75.79 -47.13 41.21
CA GLU A 152 -74.49 -46.46 41.31
C GLU A 152 -73.89 -46.12 39.94
N LEU A 153 -74.11 -47.00 38.94
CA LEU A 153 -73.73 -46.72 37.55
C LEU A 153 -74.53 -45.55 36.97
N TRP A 154 -75.83 -45.48 37.25
CA TRP A 154 -76.70 -44.41 36.79
C TRP A 154 -76.33 -43.06 37.41
N GLU A 155 -76.02 -43.02 38.70
CA GLU A 155 -75.53 -41.82 39.39
C GLU A 155 -74.21 -41.32 38.81
N MET A 156 -73.25 -42.23 38.59
CA MET A 156 -71.95 -41.90 37.97
C MET A 156 -72.10 -41.37 36.54
N LEU A 157 -72.99 -41.97 35.74
CA LEU A 157 -73.28 -41.52 34.37
C LEU A 157 -73.87 -40.11 34.36
N ASN A 158 -74.81 -39.82 35.26
CA ASN A 158 -75.39 -38.48 35.39
C ASN A 158 -74.35 -37.46 35.87
N ALA A 159 -73.47 -37.83 36.79
CA ALA A 159 -72.39 -36.95 37.24
C ALA A 159 -71.42 -36.58 36.10
N GLN A 160 -71.18 -37.50 35.15
CA GLN A 160 -70.39 -37.22 33.94
C GLN A 160 -71.04 -36.24 32.97
N GLN A 161 -72.38 -36.11 32.93
CA GLN A 161 -73.08 -35.22 31.99
C GLN A 161 -73.14 -33.76 32.43
N VAL A 162 -72.89 -33.49 33.72
CA VAL A 162 -73.01 -32.14 34.31
C VAL A 162 -71.70 -31.34 34.21
N HIS A 163 -70.60 -32.00 33.83
CA HIS A 163 -69.28 -31.42 33.60
C HIS A 163 -68.92 -31.40 32.11
#